data_AF-A0A955NCJ7-F1
#
_entry.id   AF-A0A955NCJ7-F1
#
_cell.length_a   1.000
_cell.length_b   1.000
_cell.length_c   1.000
_cell.angle_alpha   90.00
_cell.angle_beta   90.00
_cell.angle_gamma   90.00
#
_symmetry.space_group_name_H-M   'P 1'
#
loop_
_entity.id
_entity.type
_entity.pdbx_description
1 polymer ?
#
loop_
_entity_poly.entity_id
_entity_poly.type
_entity_poly.pdbx_seq_one_letter_code
_entity_poly.pdbx_strand_id
1 'polypeptide(L)'
;MCLVLAIAGLPIAHSQEPSRPFFERFRDPPPEARILKIVHRLPDAAEGQEELLDTLTDQGFGGMATNVAFDDYLESEEKWAAFVQGVNRAKERGMALWLYDERGYPSCKAGGLTLRDHPEWQAQGLYIADSISRSGEIEL
;
A
#
# COMPACT_ATOMS: atom_id res chain seq x y z
N MET A 1 -42.35 -10.30 -10.63
CA MET A 1 -41.66 -11.21 -9.70
C MET A 1 -40.16 -10.92 -9.80
N CYS A 2 -39.67 -9.96 -9.02
CA CYS A 2 -38.25 -9.58 -9.00
C CYS A 2 -37.54 -10.48 -7.99
N LEU A 3 -36.64 -11.34 -8.49
CA LEU A 3 -35.75 -12.12 -7.65
C LEU A 3 -34.61 -11.20 -7.21
N VAL A 4 -34.68 -10.67 -5.99
CA VAL A 4 -33.56 -10.00 -5.34
C VAL A 4 -32.65 -11.09 -4.78
N LEU A 5 -31.55 -11.39 -5.48
CA LEU A 5 -30.48 -12.20 -4.92
C LEU A 5 -29.77 -11.36 -3.85
N ALA A 6 -30.08 -11.62 -2.58
CA ALA A 6 -29.26 -11.14 -1.48
C ALA A 6 -27.94 -11.93 -1.49
N ILE A 7 -26.87 -11.33 -2.01
CA ILE A 7 -25.53 -11.83 -1.75
C ILE A 7 -25.27 -11.53 -0.27
N ALA A 8 -25.50 -12.51 0.58
CA ALA A 8 -25.05 -12.48 1.96
C ALA A 8 -23.54 -12.26 1.92
N GLY A 9 -23.09 -11.07 2.33
CA GLY A 9 -21.68 -10.81 2.53
C GLY A 9 -21.13 -11.87 3.47
N LEU A 10 -20.18 -12.66 2.96
CA LEU A 10 -19.36 -13.52 3.82
C LEU A 10 -18.84 -12.63 4.95
N PRO A 11 -19.06 -12.99 6.23
CA PRO A 11 -18.49 -12.22 7.31
C PRO A 11 -16.99 -12.21 7.09
N ILE A 12 -16.42 -11.02 6.93
CA ILE A 12 -14.98 -10.83 7.07
C ILE A 12 -14.68 -11.43 8.43
N ALA A 13 -13.92 -12.53 8.46
CA ALA A 13 -13.52 -13.19 9.69
C ALA A 13 -12.72 -12.18 10.50
N HIS A 14 -13.41 -11.43 11.37
CA HIS A 14 -12.79 -10.66 12.41
C HIS A 14 -12.13 -11.71 13.30
N SER A 15 -10.81 -11.75 13.27
CA SER A 15 -10.05 -12.76 13.98
C SER A 15 -10.49 -12.71 15.45
N GLN A 16 -10.84 -13.86 16.03
CA GLN A 16 -11.25 -13.98 17.43
C GLN A 16 -10.08 -13.69 18.40
N GLU A 17 -8.94 -13.22 17.88
CA GLU A 17 -7.64 -13.04 18.52
C GLU A 17 -7.61 -12.09 19.73
N PRO A 18 -8.39 -10.99 19.80
CA PRO A 18 -8.38 -10.10 20.97
C PRO A 18 -8.86 -10.80 22.26
N SER A 19 -9.58 -11.93 22.13
CA SER A 19 -10.17 -12.66 23.25
C SER A 19 -9.23 -13.67 23.92
N ARG A 20 -8.13 -14.09 23.27
CA ARG A 20 -7.16 -15.05 23.83
C ARG A 20 -6.41 -14.44 25.01
N PRO A 21 -6.08 -15.19 26.10
CA PRO A 21 -5.26 -14.69 27.19
C PRO A 21 -3.92 -14.10 26.72
N PHE A 22 -3.42 -13.06 27.41
CA PHE A 22 -2.19 -12.37 27.01
C PHE A 22 -1.00 -13.32 26.83
N PHE A 23 -0.79 -14.25 27.75
CA PHE A 23 0.35 -15.19 27.67
C PHE A 23 0.28 -16.11 26.45
N GLU A 24 -0.93 -16.48 26.01
CA GLU A 24 -1.11 -17.28 24.79
C GLU A 24 -0.76 -16.47 23.54
N ARG A 25 -1.22 -15.22 23.45
CA ARG A 25 -0.87 -14.31 22.36
C ARG A 25 0.61 -13.92 22.38
N PHE A 26 1.23 -13.85 23.55
CA PHE A 26 2.66 -13.57 23.64
C PHE A 26 3.49 -14.76 23.15
N ARG A 27 3.08 -15.99 23.47
CA ARG A 27 3.74 -17.22 22.99
C ARG A 27 3.53 -17.46 21.50
N ASP A 28 2.34 -17.16 21.00
CA ASP A 28 1.95 -17.31 19.59
C ASP A 28 1.23 -16.02 19.14
N PRO A 29 1.99 -15.01 18.67
CA PRO A 29 1.43 -13.72 18.33
C PRO A 29 0.49 -13.81 17.12
N PRO A 30 -0.66 -13.11 17.14
CA PRO A 30 -1.52 -13.04 15.97
C PRO A 30 -0.80 -12.30 14.82
N PRO A 31 -1.21 -12.50 13.57
CA PRO A 31 -0.58 -11.87 12.40
C PRO A 31 -0.43 -10.35 12.51
N GLU A 32 -1.43 -9.65 13.04
CA GLU A 32 -1.40 -8.18 13.26
C GLU A 32 -0.34 -7.70 14.27
N ALA A 33 0.17 -8.59 15.13
CA ALA A 33 1.22 -8.28 16.10
C ALA A 33 2.62 -8.68 15.61
N ARG A 34 2.73 -9.34 14.45
CA ARG A 34 4.00 -9.74 13.85
C ARG A 34 4.53 -8.66 12.91
N ILE A 35 5.82 -8.71 12.59
CA ILE A 35 6.43 -7.81 11.61
C ILE A 35 5.76 -8.02 10.24
N LEU A 36 5.58 -6.92 9.50
CA LEU A 36 5.14 -6.94 8.10
C LEU A 36 6.32 -6.73 7.16
N LYS A 37 6.42 -7.54 6.11
CA LYS A 37 7.44 -7.35 5.07
C LYS A 37 6.96 -6.34 4.04
N ILE A 38 7.82 -5.40 3.63
CA ILE A 38 7.54 -4.55 2.47
C ILE A 38 7.68 -5.40 1.20
N VAL A 39 6.62 -5.44 0.40
CA VAL A 39 6.55 -6.14 -0.89
C VAL A 39 6.00 -5.19 -1.95
N HIS A 40 6.89 -4.62 -2.76
CA HIS A 40 6.52 -3.63 -3.78
C HIS A 40 5.95 -4.23 -5.07
N ARG A 41 6.20 -5.50 -5.32
CA ARG A 41 5.80 -6.21 -6.54
C ARG A 41 5.34 -7.60 -6.17
N LEU A 42 4.03 -7.77 -6.03
CA LEU A 42 3.44 -9.10 -6.00
C LEU A 42 3.65 -9.76 -7.37
N PRO A 43 3.98 -11.06 -7.42
CA PRO A 43 3.99 -11.79 -8.67
C PRO A 43 2.63 -11.72 -9.38
N ASP A 44 2.64 -11.63 -10.71
CA ASP A 44 1.38 -11.56 -11.47
C ASP A 44 0.64 -12.90 -11.48
N ALA A 45 1.40 -14.00 -11.57
CA ALA A 45 0.86 -15.35 -11.61
C ALA A 45 0.52 -15.87 -10.21
N ALA A 46 -0.61 -16.57 -10.11
CA ALA A 46 -1.08 -17.15 -8.86
C ALA A 46 -0.04 -18.04 -8.17
N GLU A 47 0.67 -18.88 -8.90
CA GLU A 47 1.70 -19.78 -8.35
C GLU A 47 2.82 -19.00 -7.63
N GLY A 48 3.32 -17.92 -8.24
CA GLY A 48 4.31 -17.07 -7.60
C GLY A 48 3.77 -16.32 -6.39
N GLN A 49 2.47 -15.98 -6.38
CA GLN A 49 1.82 -15.40 -5.20
C GLN A 49 1.75 -16.41 -4.06
N GLU A 50 1.38 -17.67 -4.33
CA GLU A 50 1.36 -18.72 -3.30
C GLU A 50 2.77 -18.94 -2.72
N GLU A 51 3.79 -19.07 -3.57
CA GLU A 51 5.19 -19.27 -3.15
C GLU A 51 5.70 -18.13 -2.26
N LEU A 52 5.39 -16.88 -2.64
CA LEU A 52 5.73 -15.71 -1.84
C LEU A 52 5.04 -15.75 -0.47
N LEU A 53 3.73 -16.03 -0.44
CA LEU A 53 2.95 -16.02 0.79
C LEU A 53 3.36 -17.18 1.72
N ASP A 54 3.73 -18.34 1.16
CA ASP A 54 4.30 -19.47 1.90
C ASP A 54 5.63 -19.06 2.54
N THR A 55 6.51 -18.47 1.74
CA THR A 55 7.82 -17.96 2.21
C THR A 55 7.66 -16.97 3.37
N LEU A 56 6.71 -16.02 3.26
CA LEU A 56 6.45 -15.05 4.32
C LEU A 56 5.95 -15.72 5.60
N THR A 57 5.08 -16.73 5.46
CA THR A 57 4.53 -17.50 6.59
C THR A 57 5.63 -18.28 7.29
N ASP A 58 6.47 -18.99 6.53
CA ASP A 58 7.58 -19.80 7.05
C ASP A 58 8.64 -18.94 7.77
N GLN A 59 8.82 -17.70 7.32
CA GLN A 59 9.70 -16.72 7.96
C GLN A 59 9.07 -16.06 9.19
N GLY A 60 7.81 -16.33 9.50
CA GLY A 60 7.10 -15.80 10.67
C GLY A 60 6.58 -14.36 10.49
N PHE A 61 6.50 -13.84 9.26
CA PHE A 61 5.86 -12.55 9.02
C PHE A 61 4.35 -12.65 9.28
N GLY A 62 3.78 -11.56 9.78
CA GLY A 62 2.32 -11.42 9.95
C GLY A 62 1.57 -11.12 8.67
N GLY A 63 2.30 -10.77 7.62
CA GLY A 63 1.77 -10.31 6.37
C GLY A 63 2.70 -9.28 5.75
N MET A 64 2.13 -8.30 5.06
CA MET A 64 2.90 -7.40 4.21
C MET A 64 2.38 -5.98 4.17
N ALA A 65 3.32 -5.06 4.04
CA ALA A 65 3.08 -3.73 3.53
C ALA A 65 3.27 -3.78 2.01
N THR A 66 2.25 -3.48 1.23
CA THR A 66 2.29 -3.66 -0.23
C THR A 66 1.56 -2.56 -0.98
N ASN A 67 1.84 -2.51 -2.26
CA ASN A 67 1.32 -1.56 -3.24
C ASN A 67 1.21 -2.29 -4.58
N VAL A 68 0.56 -1.65 -5.54
CA VAL A 68 0.49 -2.21 -6.89
C VAL A 68 1.82 -2.08 -7.59
N ALA A 69 2.16 -3.10 -8.39
CA ALA A 69 3.41 -3.15 -9.12
C ALA A 69 3.65 -1.84 -9.89
N PHE A 70 4.91 -1.43 -9.96
CA PHE A 70 5.30 -0.13 -10.54
C PHE A 70 5.14 -0.07 -12.06
N ASP A 71 5.09 -1.22 -12.73
CA ASP A 71 4.91 -1.33 -14.17
C ASP A 71 3.52 -0.79 -14.54
N ASP A 72 3.50 0.33 -15.27
CA ASP A 72 2.26 1.05 -15.62
C ASP A 72 1.37 1.31 -14.38
N TYR A 73 2.02 1.82 -13.34
CA TYR A 73 1.51 1.99 -11.99
C TYR A 73 0.12 2.65 -11.91
N LEU A 74 -0.85 1.95 -11.33
CA LEU A 74 -2.28 2.30 -11.20
C LEU A 74 -3.03 2.48 -12.54
N GLU A 75 -2.39 2.27 -13.67
CA GLU A 75 -2.97 2.45 -15.01
C GLU A 75 -3.17 1.12 -15.74
N SER A 76 -2.39 0.10 -15.39
CA SER A 76 -2.56 -1.26 -15.90
C SER A 76 -3.63 -2.04 -15.14
N GLU A 77 -4.74 -2.32 -15.84
CA GLU A 77 -5.80 -3.22 -15.37
C GLU A 77 -5.28 -4.63 -15.04
N GLU A 78 -4.29 -5.13 -15.80
CA GLU A 78 -3.69 -6.43 -15.57
C GLU A 78 -2.94 -6.47 -14.23
N LYS A 79 -2.16 -5.42 -13.94
CA LYS A 79 -1.46 -5.29 -12.65
C LYS A 79 -2.44 -5.06 -11.50
N TRP A 80 -3.52 -4.34 -11.73
CA TRP A 80 -4.59 -4.16 -10.75
C TRP A 80 -5.26 -5.50 -10.40
N ALA A 81 -5.62 -6.28 -11.42
CA ALA A 81 -6.23 -7.59 -11.24
C ALA A 81 -5.31 -8.55 -10.48
N ALA A 82 -4.03 -8.62 -10.86
CA ALA A 82 -3.03 -9.44 -10.18
C ALA A 82 -2.87 -9.03 -8.70
N PHE A 83 -2.78 -7.73 -8.42
CA PHE A 83 -2.68 -7.20 -7.07
C PHE A 83 -3.89 -7.57 -6.21
N VAL A 84 -5.11 -7.35 -6.71
CA VAL A 84 -6.35 -7.72 -6.00
C VAL A 84 -6.39 -9.23 -5.73
N GLN A 85 -5.94 -10.05 -6.68
CA GLN A 85 -5.80 -11.50 -6.51
C GLN A 85 -4.89 -11.83 -5.32
N GLY A 86 -3.70 -11.25 -5.27
CA GLY A 86 -2.72 -11.52 -4.22
C GLY A 86 -3.16 -11.01 -2.85
N VAL A 87 -3.80 -9.84 -2.79
CA VAL A 87 -4.42 -9.29 -1.57
C VAL A 87 -5.49 -10.23 -1.03
N ASN A 88 -6.37 -10.75 -1.89
CA ASN A 88 -7.43 -11.68 -1.47
C ASN A 88 -6.86 -12.97 -0.90
N ARG A 89 -5.85 -13.57 -1.56
CA ARG A 89 -5.14 -14.76 -1.05
C ARG A 89 -4.48 -14.52 0.31
N ALA A 90 -3.80 -13.40 0.47
CA ALA A 90 -3.18 -13.06 1.74
C ALA A 90 -4.24 -12.90 2.86
N LYS A 91 -5.39 -12.30 2.55
CA LYS A 91 -6.53 -12.21 3.49
C LYS A 91 -7.11 -13.58 3.84
N GLU A 92 -7.25 -14.47 2.87
CA GLU A 92 -7.71 -15.85 3.09
C GLU A 92 -6.77 -16.63 4.04
N ARG A 93 -5.48 -16.31 4.01
CA ARG A 93 -4.45 -16.83 4.94
C ARG A 93 -4.42 -16.13 6.29
N GLY A 94 -5.28 -15.14 6.53
CA GLY A 94 -5.34 -14.38 7.77
C GLY A 94 -4.18 -13.38 7.96
N MET A 95 -3.46 -13.03 6.90
CA MET A 95 -2.37 -12.06 6.97
C MET A 95 -2.87 -10.64 7.23
N ALA A 96 -2.11 -9.88 8.01
CA ALA A 96 -2.28 -8.44 8.16
C ALA A 96 -1.69 -7.71 6.94
N LEU A 97 -2.47 -6.77 6.38
CA LEU A 97 -2.10 -6.04 5.17
C LEU A 97 -2.07 -4.54 5.44
N TRP A 98 -1.01 -3.87 5.00
CA TRP A 98 -0.93 -2.42 4.94
C TRP A 98 -0.76 -1.97 3.49
N LEU A 99 -1.72 -1.20 2.99
CA LEU A 99 -1.76 -0.75 1.59
C LEU A 99 -1.38 0.72 1.51
N TYR A 100 -0.53 1.07 0.55
CA TYR A 100 -0.09 2.45 0.34
C TYR A 100 0.21 2.70 -1.14
N ASP A 101 0.11 3.95 -1.57
CA ASP A 101 0.25 4.37 -2.96
C ASP A 101 1.73 4.65 -3.33
N GLU A 102 2.53 3.60 -3.35
CA GLU A 102 3.97 3.72 -3.63
C GLU A 102 4.36 3.46 -5.08
N ARG A 103 5.17 4.37 -5.62
CA ARG A 103 5.92 4.18 -6.88
C ARG A 103 7.38 4.61 -6.72
N GLY A 104 8.05 3.97 -5.76
CA GLY A 104 9.45 4.19 -5.43
C GLY A 104 9.71 5.45 -4.60
N TYR A 105 10.82 5.43 -3.87
CA TYR A 105 11.24 6.50 -2.97
C TYR A 105 11.77 7.74 -3.74
N PRO A 106 11.47 8.98 -3.31
CA PRO A 106 10.63 9.35 -2.17
C PRO A 106 9.15 9.02 -2.38
N SER A 107 8.53 8.51 -1.31
CA SER A 107 7.16 7.99 -1.26
C SER A 107 6.09 9.08 -1.39
N CYS A 108 4.82 8.67 -1.47
CA CYS A 108 3.63 9.54 -1.45
C CYS A 108 3.48 10.47 -2.66
N LYS A 109 4.07 10.14 -3.80
CA LYS A 109 3.90 10.91 -5.04
C LYS A 109 2.75 10.42 -5.91
N ALA A 110 2.15 9.27 -5.59
CA ALA A 110 1.19 8.56 -6.45
C ALA A 110 1.66 8.46 -7.93
N GLY A 111 2.97 8.38 -8.17
CA GLY A 111 3.54 8.41 -9.53
C GLY A 111 3.30 9.70 -10.34
N GLY A 112 2.93 10.80 -9.68
CA GLY A 112 2.53 12.07 -10.33
C GLY A 112 1.09 12.07 -10.84
N LEU A 113 0.34 10.97 -10.67
CA LEU A 113 -1.02 10.82 -11.19
C LEU A 113 -1.99 11.86 -10.62
N THR A 114 -1.85 12.18 -9.33
CA THR A 114 -2.69 13.18 -8.65
C THR A 114 -2.49 14.60 -9.16
N LEU A 115 -1.36 14.89 -9.82
CA LEU A 115 -1.03 16.21 -10.35
C LEU A 115 -1.22 16.30 -11.88
N ARG A 116 -1.51 15.19 -12.56
CA ARG A 116 -1.53 15.10 -14.03
C ARG A 116 -2.39 16.18 -14.68
N ASP A 117 -3.61 16.32 -14.19
CA ASP A 117 -4.60 17.28 -14.70
C ASP A 117 -4.72 18.53 -13.81
N HIS A 118 -3.93 18.58 -12.72
CA HIS A 118 -3.96 19.63 -11.70
C HIS A 118 -2.54 20.02 -11.24
N PRO A 119 -1.71 20.56 -12.15
CA PRO A 119 -0.34 20.97 -11.80
C PRO A 119 -0.30 22.07 -10.72
N GLU A 120 -1.37 22.83 -10.56
CA GLU A 120 -1.52 23.86 -9.52
C GLU A 120 -1.53 23.31 -8.08
N TRP A 121 -1.75 21.99 -7.89
CA TRP A 121 -1.69 21.35 -6.57
C TRP A 121 -0.26 20.97 -6.15
N GLN A 122 0.72 21.14 -7.03
CA GLN A 122 2.10 20.83 -6.71
C GLN A 122 2.56 21.66 -5.51
N ALA A 123 3.19 20.99 -4.53
CA ALA A 123 3.78 21.67 -3.39
C ALA A 123 4.80 22.73 -3.85
N GLN A 124 4.62 23.97 -3.39
CA GLN A 124 5.50 25.09 -3.72
C GLN A 124 6.48 25.37 -2.57
N GLY A 125 7.72 25.69 -2.93
CA GLY A 125 8.74 26.16 -1.99
C GLY A 125 8.98 27.65 -2.16
N LEU A 126 9.22 28.36 -1.04
CA LEU A 126 9.70 29.72 -1.09
C LEU A 126 11.20 29.71 -1.40
N TYR A 127 11.59 30.32 -2.52
CA TYR A 127 12.98 30.56 -2.86
C TYR A 127 13.31 32.04 -2.63
N ILE A 128 14.27 32.31 -1.76
CA ILE A 128 14.76 33.66 -1.46
C ILE A 128 16.15 33.79 -2.08
N ALA A 129 16.33 34.83 -2.89
CA ALA A 129 17.62 35.25 -3.40
C ALA A 129 17.85 36.71 -3.01
N ASP A 130 19.02 37.01 -2.47
CA ASP A 130 19.45 38.34 -2.10
C ASP A 130 20.67 38.76 -2.93
N SER A 131 20.78 40.06 -3.18
CA SER A 131 21.97 40.66 -3.77
C SER A 131 22.22 42.01 -3.12
N ILE A 132 23.50 42.36 -2.97
CA ILE A 132 23.92 43.64 -2.40
C ILE A 132 24.26 44.58 -3.55
N SER A 133 23.50 45.66 -3.70
CA SER A 133 23.80 46.75 -4.64
C SER A 133 24.44 47.95 -3.95
N ARG A 134 25.24 48.72 -4.69
CA ARG A 134 25.69 50.05 -4.23
C ARG A 134 24.60 51.09 -4.49
N SER A 135 24.43 52.07 -3.60
CA SER A 135 23.58 53.23 -3.84
C SER A 135 24.13 54.09 -4.99
N GLY A 136 23.26 54.66 -5.82
CA GLY A 136 23.59 55.60 -6.91
C GLY A 136 22.45 56.59 -7.16
N GLU A 137 22.72 57.70 -7.85
CA GLU A 137 21.70 58.68 -8.22
C GLU A 137 20.72 58.11 -9.26
N ILE A 138 19.43 58.41 -9.07
CA ILE A 138 18.38 58.15 -10.05
C ILE A 138 18.13 59.48 -10.75
N GLU A 139 18.50 59.60 -12.03
CA GLU A 139 17.98 60.68 -12.88
C GLU A 139 16.49 60.40 -13.16
N LEU A 140 15.65 61.37 -12.78
CA LEU A 140 14.20 61.39 -13.04
C LEU A 140 13.90 62.01 -14.40
#